data_AF-W4KF61-F1
#
_entry.id   AF-W4KF61-F1
#
_cell.length_a   1.000
_cell.length_b   1.000
_cell.length_c   1.000
_cell.angle_alpha   90.00
_cell.angle_beta   90.00
_cell.angle_gamma   90.00
#
_symmetry.space_group_name_H-M   'P 1'
#
loop_
_entity.id
_entity.type
_entity.pdbx_description
1 polymer ?
#
loop_
_entity_poly.entity_id
_entity_poly.type
_entity_poly.pdbx_seq_one_letter_code
_entity_poly.pdbx_strand_id
1 'polypeptide(L)'
;MSSSTVRNIVRRSPLLKRHVSSKPTPSPPEFSLPPSKLRALISLYHRSGQFITAEGLDDAIDRAFTVKDQRYIHNSPFGLGDLKSEVTRRRSAPKFGRVVDAFVSKEGMYEERERRVAAVFEALYGTQEGRKPGLEILQERWGLVDQALSDAASEGKRQS
;
A
#
# COMPACT_ATOMS: atom_id res chain seq x y z
N MET A 1 36.79 -17.63 53.95
CA MET A 1 37.27 -17.46 52.55
C MET A 1 36.35 -18.28 51.66
N SER A 2 35.82 -17.66 50.61
CA SER A 2 34.56 -18.03 49.94
C SER A 2 34.61 -19.33 49.15
N SER A 3 33.66 -20.23 49.44
CA SER A 3 33.38 -21.44 48.65
C SER A 3 32.59 -21.07 47.38
N SER A 4 33.15 -21.40 46.23
CA SER A 4 32.54 -21.25 44.91
C SER A 4 31.77 -22.52 44.55
N THR A 5 30.44 -22.41 44.43
CA THR A 5 29.57 -23.51 43.99
C THR A 5 29.19 -23.30 42.53
N VAL A 6 29.68 -24.15 41.64
CA VAL A 6 29.33 -24.17 40.22
C VAL A 6 27.92 -24.74 40.05
N ARG A 7 26.97 -23.91 39.60
CA ARG A 7 25.60 -24.36 39.27
C ARG A 7 25.58 -24.92 37.85
N ASN A 8 25.32 -26.22 37.75
CA ASN A 8 25.19 -26.95 36.49
C ASN A 8 23.78 -26.70 35.91
N ILE A 9 23.68 -25.94 34.82
CA ILE A 9 22.39 -25.64 34.16
C ILE A 9 22.16 -26.68 33.06
N VAL A 10 21.29 -27.65 33.35
CA VAL A 10 20.78 -28.61 32.36
C VAL A 10 19.81 -27.87 31.42
N ARG A 11 20.24 -27.62 30.18
CA ARG A 11 19.39 -27.04 29.13
C ARG A 11 18.38 -28.10 28.66
N ARG A 12 17.12 -27.99 29.09
CA ARG A 12 16.00 -28.74 28.50
C ARG A 12 15.67 -28.16 27.13
N SER A 13 15.96 -28.89 26.06
CA SER A 13 15.46 -28.58 24.71
C SER A 13 13.96 -28.90 24.62
N PRO A 14 13.10 -28.00 24.11
CA PRO A 14 11.71 -28.34 23.85
C PRO A 14 11.63 -29.34 22.69
N LEU A 15 10.93 -30.45 22.92
CA LEU A 15 10.62 -31.44 21.89
C LEU A 15 9.72 -30.78 20.83
N LEU A 16 10.23 -30.68 19.60
CA LEU A 16 9.46 -30.21 18.45
C LEU A 16 8.35 -31.24 18.13
N LYS A 17 7.10 -30.87 18.41
CA LYS A 17 5.91 -31.63 18.00
C LYS A 17 5.77 -31.56 16.48
N ARG A 18 5.94 -32.70 15.81
CA ARG A 18 5.77 -32.85 14.37
C ARG A 18 4.27 -32.94 14.06
N HIS A 19 3.71 -31.96 13.36
CA HIS A 19 2.35 -32.04 12.84
C HIS A 19 2.34 -33.03 11.67
N VAL A 20 1.54 -34.09 11.80
CA VAL A 20 1.33 -35.08 10.73
C VAL A 20 0.14 -34.61 9.91
N SER A 21 0.35 -34.50 8.59
CA SER A 21 -0.65 -34.08 7.62
C SER A 21 -1.85 -35.04 7.63
N SER A 22 -3.03 -34.51 7.99
CA SER A 22 -4.31 -35.16 7.77
C SER A 22 -4.69 -35.03 6.29
N LYS A 23 -5.07 -36.14 5.66
CA LYS A 23 -5.57 -36.16 4.28
C LYS A 23 -6.82 -35.27 4.16
N PRO A 24 -6.89 -34.34 3.20
CA PRO A 24 -8.08 -33.53 2.98
C PRO A 24 -9.21 -34.41 2.43
N THR A 25 -10.36 -34.36 3.07
CA THR A 25 -11.64 -34.86 2.55
C THR A 25 -12.02 -34.08 1.28
N PRO A 26 -12.50 -34.74 0.22
CA PRO A 26 -12.91 -34.08 -1.02
C PRO A 26 -14.30 -33.47 -0.87
N SER A 27 -14.43 -32.44 -0.04
CA SER A 27 -15.52 -31.47 -0.24
C SER A 27 -15.15 -30.62 -1.46
N PRO A 28 -16.11 -30.29 -2.36
CA PRO A 28 -15.85 -29.30 -3.40
C PRO A 28 -15.28 -28.04 -2.73
N PRO A 29 -14.22 -27.43 -3.26
CA PRO A 29 -13.63 -26.26 -2.65
C PRO A 29 -14.70 -25.17 -2.63
N GLU A 30 -15.20 -24.86 -1.44
CA GLU A 30 -15.99 -23.67 -1.20
C GLU A 30 -15.03 -22.50 -1.45
N PHE A 31 -15.02 -22.02 -2.71
CA PHE A 31 -14.14 -20.94 -3.18
C PHE A 31 -14.60 -19.58 -2.63
N SER A 32 -14.93 -19.53 -1.35
CA SER A 32 -15.28 -18.30 -0.65
C SER A 32 -14.05 -17.85 0.13
N LEU A 33 -13.20 -17.08 -0.55
CA LEU A 33 -12.12 -16.38 0.14
C LEU A 33 -12.73 -15.33 1.07
N PRO A 34 -12.22 -15.17 2.31
CA PRO A 34 -12.68 -14.11 3.18
C PRO A 34 -12.47 -12.74 2.50
N PRO A 35 -13.37 -11.76 2.70
CA PRO A 35 -13.32 -10.47 2.01
C PRO A 35 -11.97 -9.75 2.13
N SER A 36 -11.28 -9.89 3.26
CA SER A 36 -9.93 -9.34 3.45
C SER A 36 -8.90 -9.89 2.47
N LYS A 37 -8.95 -11.20 2.17
CA LYS A 37 -8.06 -11.84 1.19
C LYS A 37 -8.43 -11.48 -0.24
N LEU A 38 -9.72 -11.32 -0.56
CA LEU A 38 -10.16 -10.83 -1.88
C LEU A 38 -9.67 -9.41 -2.13
N ARG A 39 -9.80 -8.52 -1.15
CA ARG A 39 -9.26 -7.15 -1.24
C ARG A 39 -7.75 -7.18 -1.47
N ALA A 40 -7.01 -7.99 -0.69
CA ALA A 40 -5.57 -8.12 -0.87
C ALA A 40 -5.19 -8.65 -2.25
N LEU A 41 -5.95 -9.61 -2.78
CA LEU A 41 -5.73 -10.16 -4.12
C LEU A 41 -6.00 -9.11 -5.21
N ILE A 42 -7.06 -8.32 -5.07
CA ILE A 42 -7.37 -7.21 -5.99
C ILE A 42 -6.27 -6.15 -5.93
N SER A 43 -5.81 -5.78 -4.73
CA SER A 43 -4.69 -4.84 -4.59
C SER A 43 -3.41 -5.40 -5.22
N LEU A 44 -3.15 -6.70 -5.10
CA LEU A 44 -2.02 -7.36 -5.76
C LEU A 44 -2.18 -7.33 -7.28
N TYR A 45 -3.36 -7.63 -7.80
CA TYR A 45 -3.69 -7.56 -9.24
C TYR A 45 -3.52 -6.13 -9.79
N HIS A 46 -3.91 -5.12 -9.02
CA HIS A 46 -3.69 -3.74 -9.39
C HIS A 46 -2.21 -3.35 -9.43
N ARG A 47 -1.38 -3.98 -8.60
CA ARG A 47 0.08 -3.76 -8.56
C ARG A 47 0.84 -4.65 -9.54
N SER A 48 0.26 -5.76 -10.01
CA SER A 48 0.96 -6.73 -10.85
C SER A 48 1.43 -6.15 -12.20
N GLY A 49 0.73 -5.16 -12.74
CA GLY A 49 1.17 -4.44 -13.94
C GLY A 49 2.48 -3.66 -13.77
N GLN A 50 2.97 -3.48 -12.54
CA GLN A 50 4.26 -2.86 -12.23
C GLN A 50 5.31 -3.88 -11.78
N PHE A 51 4.98 -5.17 -11.80
CA PHE A 51 5.95 -6.20 -11.40
C PHE A 51 7.04 -6.33 -12.45
N ILE A 52 8.26 -6.52 -11.97
CA ILE A 52 9.42 -6.69 -12.83
C ILE A 52 9.36 -8.09 -13.42
N THR A 53 9.23 -8.16 -14.74
CA THR A 53 9.35 -9.40 -15.51
C THR A 53 10.76 -9.51 -16.09
N ALA A 54 11.16 -10.71 -16.54
CA ALA A 54 12.48 -10.90 -17.17
C ALA A 54 12.68 -9.97 -18.39
N GLU A 55 11.61 -9.69 -19.13
CA GLU A 55 11.63 -8.82 -20.31
C GLU A 55 11.78 -7.33 -19.95
N GLY A 56 11.31 -6.91 -18.77
CA GLY A 56 11.37 -5.51 -18.31
C GLY A 56 12.42 -5.26 -17.22
N LEU A 57 13.33 -6.21 -16.97
CA LEU A 57 14.30 -6.13 -15.87
C LEU A 57 15.36 -5.05 -16.13
N ASP A 58 15.94 -5.01 -17.33
CA ASP A 58 16.99 -4.04 -17.66
C ASP A 58 16.45 -2.61 -17.61
N ASP A 59 15.27 -2.36 -18.20
CA ASP A 59 14.59 -1.06 -18.13
C ASP A 59 14.25 -0.66 -16.67
N ALA A 60 13.91 -1.63 -15.83
CA ALA A 60 13.61 -1.38 -14.41
C ALA A 60 14.89 -1.03 -13.62
N ILE A 61 16.01 -1.69 -13.93
CA ILE A 61 17.33 -1.37 -13.38
C ILE A 61 17.72 0.05 -13.78
N ASP A 62 17.68 0.36 -15.07
CA ASP A 62 18.04 1.68 -15.57
C ASP A 62 17.15 2.75 -14.94
N ARG A 63 15.83 2.53 -14.86
CA ARG A 63 14.92 3.46 -14.19
C ARG A 63 15.26 3.67 -12.71
N ALA A 64 15.59 2.61 -11.98
CA ALA A 64 15.91 2.70 -10.56
C ALA A 64 17.20 3.51 -10.29
N PHE A 65 18.16 3.44 -11.21
CA PHE A 65 19.46 4.12 -11.05
C PHE A 65 19.55 5.48 -11.78
N THR A 66 18.72 5.74 -12.79
CA THR A 66 18.75 6.99 -13.58
C THR A 66 17.68 8.01 -13.19
N VAL A 67 16.54 7.56 -12.67
CA VAL A 67 15.50 8.50 -12.20
C VAL A 67 15.95 9.10 -10.88
N LYS A 68 16.63 10.25 -10.95
CA LYS A 68 16.58 11.23 -9.87
C LYS A 68 15.10 11.51 -9.63
N ASP A 69 14.58 11.17 -8.45
CA ASP A 69 13.18 11.43 -8.08
C ASP A 69 12.82 12.88 -8.45
N GLN A 70 12.18 13.06 -9.62
CA GLN A 70 11.79 14.38 -10.11
C GLN A 70 10.73 15.01 -9.19
N ARG A 71 10.15 14.22 -8.29
CA ARG A 71 9.31 14.66 -7.17
C ARG A 71 10.03 15.67 -6.28
N TYR A 72 11.35 15.56 -6.12
CA TYR A 72 12.15 16.55 -5.36
C TYR A 72 12.54 17.78 -6.17
N ILE A 73 12.39 17.76 -7.50
CA ILE A 73 12.87 18.85 -8.38
C ILE A 73 11.71 19.71 -8.88
N HIS A 74 10.53 19.14 -9.13
CA HIS A 74 9.42 19.86 -9.77
C HIS A 74 8.37 20.45 -8.84
N ASN A 75 8.34 20.06 -7.57
CA ASN A 75 7.38 20.57 -6.59
C ASN A 75 8.07 21.18 -5.37
N SER A 76 9.17 21.92 -5.54
CA SER A 76 9.56 22.83 -4.47
C SER A 76 8.52 23.96 -4.45
N PRO A 77 7.70 24.10 -3.40
CA PRO A 77 6.76 25.21 -3.30
C PRO A 77 7.49 26.54 -3.09
N PHE A 78 8.83 26.50 -2.98
CA PHE A 78 9.68 27.64 -2.73
C PHE A 78 10.26 28.15 -4.05
N GLY A 79 9.70 29.25 -4.54
CA GLY A 79 10.28 29.96 -5.67
C GLY A 79 11.56 30.70 -5.27
N LEU A 80 12.30 31.19 -6.26
CA LEU A 80 13.43 32.11 -6.03
C LEU A 80 13.02 33.33 -5.19
N GLY A 81 11.75 33.75 -5.30
CA GLY A 81 11.16 34.82 -4.50
C GLY A 81 11.09 34.50 -3.00
N ASP A 82 10.71 33.27 -2.65
CA ASP A 82 10.63 32.81 -1.25
C ASP A 82 12.03 32.68 -0.63
N LEU A 83 13.01 32.27 -1.43
CA LEU A 83 14.40 32.24 -0.98
C LEU A 83 14.93 33.65 -0.71
N LYS A 84 14.60 34.62 -1.58
CA LYS A 84 15.00 36.03 -1.38
C LYS A 84 14.33 36.64 -0.14
N SER A 85 13.06 36.38 0.09
CA SER A 85 12.34 36.87 1.27
C SER A 85 12.90 36.26 2.55
N GLU A 86 13.21 34.96 2.54
CA GLU A 86 13.85 34.24 3.65
C GLU A 86 15.25 34.80 3.97
N VAL A 87 16.08 35.03 2.95
CA VAL A 87 17.43 35.60 3.12
C VAL A 87 17.34 37.03 3.67
N THR A 88 16.40 37.82 3.18
CA THR A 88 16.20 39.20 3.64
C THR A 88 15.75 39.22 5.11
N ARG A 89 14.80 38.35 5.47
CA ARG A 89 14.34 38.14 6.85
C ARG A 89 15.49 37.77 7.79
N ARG A 90 16.37 36.86 7.37
CA ARG A 90 17.55 36.46 8.16
C ARG A 90 18.58 37.57 8.31
N ARG A 91 18.71 38.44 7.31
CA ARG A 91 19.64 39.58 7.34
C ARG A 91 19.15 40.73 8.22
N SER A 92 17.83 40.91 8.34
CA SER A 92 17.23 41.92 9.22
C SER A 92 17.02 41.45 10.66
N ALA A 93 17.11 40.13 10.91
CA ALA A 93 16.95 39.58 12.26
C ALA A 93 18.15 39.92 13.17
N PRO A 94 17.91 40.33 14.44
CA PRO A 94 18.98 40.54 15.42
C PRO A 94 19.75 39.24 15.67
N LYS A 95 21.09 39.32 15.73
CA LYS A 95 21.96 38.14 15.91
C LYS A 95 21.91 37.52 17.32
N PHE A 96 21.10 38.08 18.22
CA PHE A 96 20.97 37.63 19.61
C PHE A 96 19.78 36.67 19.73
N GLY A 97 20.04 35.44 20.14
CA GLY A 97 19.02 34.41 20.32
C GLY A 97 18.59 33.78 19.01
N ARG A 98 19.45 32.89 18.47
CA ARG A 98 19.09 32.00 17.37
C ARG A 98 18.12 30.96 17.91
N VAL A 99 16.87 31.35 18.12
CA VAL A 99 15.78 30.39 18.31
C VAL A 99 15.72 29.62 17.00
N VAL A 100 15.97 28.32 17.08
CA VAL A 100 15.72 27.42 15.96
C VAL A 100 14.21 27.42 15.79
N ASP A 101 13.69 28.41 15.05
CA ASP A 101 12.37 28.30 14.46
C ASP A 101 12.48 27.08 13.56
N ALA A 102 12.05 25.95 14.11
CA ALA A 102 11.81 24.74 13.36
C ALA A 102 10.94 25.21 12.20
N PHE A 103 11.54 25.23 11.01
CA PHE A 103 10.78 25.29 9.78
C PHE A 103 9.72 24.19 9.94
N VAL A 104 8.48 24.59 10.23
CA VAL A 104 7.34 23.70 10.06
C VAL A 104 7.34 23.47 8.56
N SER A 105 8.05 22.42 8.14
CA SER A 105 8.23 22.08 6.74
C SER A 105 6.84 21.97 6.15
N LYS A 106 6.49 22.95 5.32
CA LYS A 106 5.22 22.95 4.59
C LYS A 106 5.09 21.69 3.74
N GLU A 107 6.20 21.02 3.37
CA GLU A 107 6.20 19.68 2.77
C GLU A 107 5.26 18.70 3.51
N GLY A 108 5.31 18.63 4.84
CA GLY A 108 4.45 17.70 5.60
C GLY A 108 2.96 18.02 5.48
N MET A 109 2.61 19.30 5.30
CA MET A 109 1.22 19.74 5.12
C MET A 109 0.68 19.41 3.72
N TYR A 110 1.54 19.40 2.69
CA TYR A 110 1.14 19.03 1.33
C TYR A 110 0.92 17.53 1.18
N GLU A 111 1.82 16.70 1.72
CA GLU A 111 1.66 15.24 1.71
C GLU A 111 0.38 14.80 2.42
N GLU A 112 0.08 15.42 3.57
CA GLU A 112 -1.13 15.11 4.33
C GLU A 112 -2.41 15.56 3.60
N ARG A 113 -2.36 16.68 2.88
CA ARG A 113 -3.46 17.15 2.04
C ARG A 113 -3.73 16.19 0.88
N GLU A 114 -2.70 15.72 0.19
CA GLU A 114 -2.86 14.77 -0.92
C GLU A 114 -3.45 13.44 -0.45
N ARG A 115 -3.00 12.91 0.71
CA ARG A 115 -3.58 11.70 1.30
C ARG A 115 -5.05 11.87 1.65
N ARG A 116 -5.43 13.02 2.24
CA ARG A 116 -6.84 13.32 2.54
C ARG A 116 -7.69 13.39 1.28
N VAL A 117 -7.21 14.06 0.23
CA VAL A 117 -7.92 14.16 -1.06
C VAL A 117 -8.07 12.79 -1.71
N ALA A 118 -7.02 11.95 -1.68
CA ALA A 118 -7.07 10.59 -2.19
C ALA A 118 -8.09 9.73 -1.43
N ALA A 119 -8.12 9.81 -0.10
CA ALA A 119 -9.08 9.07 0.73
C ALA A 119 -10.54 9.50 0.48
N VAL A 120 -10.79 10.80 0.29
CA VAL A 120 -12.13 11.31 -0.07
C VAL A 120 -12.54 10.80 -1.44
N PHE A 121 -11.62 10.80 -2.41
CA PHE A 121 -11.88 10.32 -3.76
C PHE A 121 -12.16 8.81 -3.78
N GLU A 122 -11.40 8.03 -3.01
CA GLU A 122 -11.64 6.59 -2.81
C GLU A 122 -13.03 6.33 -2.23
N ALA A 123 -13.42 7.05 -1.18
CA ALA A 123 -14.72 6.89 -0.54
C ALA A 123 -15.89 7.29 -1.46
N LEU A 124 -15.75 8.37 -2.23
CA LEU A 124 -16.81 8.87 -3.10
C LEU A 124 -17.05 7.97 -4.32
N TYR A 125 -15.97 7.45 -4.89
CA TYR A 125 -16.04 6.68 -6.14
C TYR A 125 -15.85 5.18 -5.95
N GLY A 126 -15.66 4.70 -4.72
CA GLY A 126 -15.34 3.31 -4.42
C GLY A 126 -14.09 2.80 -5.14
N THR A 127 -13.11 3.67 -5.36
CA THR A 127 -11.88 3.34 -6.11
C THR A 127 -10.68 3.21 -5.17
N GLN A 128 -9.78 2.28 -5.44
CA GLN A 128 -8.49 2.17 -4.73
C GLN A 128 -7.38 2.93 -5.46
N GLU A 129 -6.24 3.08 -4.76
CA GLU A 129 -4.98 3.67 -5.21
C GLU A 129 -4.76 3.53 -6.73
N GLY A 130 -4.71 4.66 -7.44
CA GLY A 130 -4.58 4.68 -8.90
C GLY A 130 -5.88 4.64 -9.70
N ARG A 131 -7.03 5.04 -9.10
CA ARG A 131 -8.35 5.15 -9.76
C ARG A 131 -8.91 3.82 -10.28
N LYS A 132 -8.51 2.71 -9.66
CA LYS A 132 -8.97 1.37 -10.05
C LYS A 132 -10.19 0.99 -9.20
N PRO A 133 -11.19 0.30 -9.76
CA PRO A 133 -12.43 -0.02 -9.03
C PRO A 133 -12.14 -0.90 -7.81
N GLY A 134 -12.78 -0.59 -6.68
CA GLY A 134 -12.71 -1.37 -5.45
C GLY A 134 -13.54 -2.66 -5.50
N LEU A 135 -13.39 -3.50 -4.49
CA LEU A 135 -14.06 -4.80 -4.40
C LEU A 135 -15.59 -4.64 -4.41
N GLU A 136 -16.09 -3.60 -3.77
CA GLU A 136 -17.51 -3.33 -3.57
C GLU A 136 -18.23 -3.13 -4.92
N ILE A 137 -17.62 -2.35 -5.81
CA ILE A 137 -18.13 -2.11 -7.17
C ILE A 137 -18.10 -3.40 -8.00
N LEU A 138 -17.04 -4.20 -7.85
CA LEU A 138 -16.92 -5.48 -8.56
C LEU A 138 -18.00 -6.46 -8.12
N GLN A 139 -18.30 -6.54 -6.82
CA GLN A 139 -19.35 -7.41 -6.29
C GLN A 139 -20.74 -6.99 -6.76
N GLU A 140 -21.05 -5.69 -6.73
CA GLU A 140 -22.31 -5.15 -7.25
C GLU A 140 -22.50 -5.48 -8.73
N ARG A 141 -21.47 -5.26 -9.55
CA ARG A 141 -21.48 -5.62 -10.98
C ARG A 141 -21.64 -7.11 -11.21
N TRP A 142 -21.00 -7.94 -10.40
CA TRP A 142 -21.10 -9.40 -10.54
C TRP A 142 -22.53 -9.89 -10.35
N GLY A 143 -23.23 -9.38 -9.34
CA GLY A 143 -24.63 -9.73 -9.07
C GLY A 143 -25.56 -9.35 -10.23
N LEU A 144 -25.36 -8.16 -10.82
CA LEU A 144 -26.13 -7.72 -11.99
C LEU A 144 -25.89 -8.59 -13.22
N VAL A 145 -24.65 -9.00 -13.46
CA VAL A 145 -24.29 -9.87 -14.60
C VAL A 145 -24.85 -11.27 -14.41
N ASP A 146 -24.79 -11.82 -13.20
CA ASP A 146 -25.33 -13.15 -12.89
C ASP A 146 -26.85 -13.18 -13.04
N GLN A 147 -27.53 -12.11 -12.60
CA GLN A 147 -28.97 -11.94 -12.79
C GLN A 147 -29.32 -11.85 -14.29
N ALA A 148 -28.61 -11.04 -15.07
CA ALA A 148 -28.82 -10.92 -16.52
C ALA A 148 -28.58 -12.25 -17.26
N LEU A 149 -27.58 -13.03 -16.84
CA LEU A 149 -27.33 -14.38 -17.37
C LEU A 149 -28.48 -15.35 -17.04
N SER A 150 -29.01 -15.28 -15.82
CA SER A 150 -30.14 -16.12 -15.40
C SER A 150 -31.43 -15.77 -16.16
N ASP A 151 -31.68 -14.48 -16.39
CA ASP A 151 -32.84 -14.00 -17.14
C ASP A 151 -32.75 -14.44 -18.61
N ALA A 152 -31.58 -14.27 -19.26
CA ALA A 152 -31.34 -14.74 -20.63
C ALA A 152 -31.51 -16.26 -20.77
N ALA A 153 -31.07 -17.04 -19.77
CA ALA A 153 -31.26 -18.49 -19.75
C ALA A 153 -32.73 -18.91 -19.58
N SER A 154 -33.53 -18.10 -18.88
CA SER A 154 -34.97 -18.34 -18.70
C SER A 154 -35.79 -18.00 -19.95
N GLU A 155 -35.38 -16.97 -20.70
CA GLU A 155 -36.03 -16.57 -21.96
C GLU A 155 -35.77 -17.59 -23.08
N GLY A 156 -34.56 -18.14 -23.16
CA GLY A 156 -34.23 -19.20 -24.13
C GLY A 156 -35.03 -20.50 -23.94
N LYS A 157 -35.56 -20.75 -22.73
CA LYS A 157 -36.42 -21.91 -22.42
C LYS A 157 -37.90 -21.69 -22.74
N ARG A 158 -38.35 -20.45 -22.99
CA ARG A 158 -39.75 -20.13 -23.32
C ARG A 158 -40.03 -20.08 -24.82
N GLN A 159 -38.99 -20.09 -25.65
CA GLN A 159 -39.09 -20.05 -27.12
C GLN A 159 -38.83 -21.41 -27.80
N SER A 160 -38.73 -22.49 -27.03
CA SER A 160 -38.62 -23.87 -27.51
C SER A 160 -39.77 -24.71 -26.97
#